data_AF-A0ABD6W5Y2-F1
#
_entry.id   AF-A0ABD6W5Y2-F1
#
_cell.length_a   1.000
_cell.length_b   1.000
_cell.length_c   1.000
_cell.angle_alpha   90.00
_cell.angle_beta   90.00
_cell.angle_gamma   90.00
#
_symmetry.space_group_name_H-M   'P 1'
#
loop_
_entity.id
_entity.type
_entity.pdbx_description
1 polymer ?
#
loop_
_entity_poly.entity_id
_entity_poly.type
_entity_poly.pdbx_seq_one_letter_code
_entity_poly.pdbx_strand_id
1 'polypeptide(L)'
;MSLSLWSFGTSAGPTTSVERLTIEHFLTQKELRNEMPFEVVGSLGNLLLVNDALNIRLGDKDFESKKRILQSDGLNYDSGGVLDAAEWTKDSIVARTCLLAERA
;
A
#
# COMPACT_ATOMS: atom_id res chain seq x y z
N MET A 1 43.48 -11.65 -2.32
CA MET A 1 42.34 -11.89 -1.41
C MET A 1 41.44 -10.68 -1.48
N SER A 2 40.30 -10.78 -2.17
CA SER A 2 39.36 -9.67 -2.37
C SER A 2 38.22 -9.82 -1.35
N LEU A 3 38.02 -8.80 -0.52
CA LEU A 3 36.89 -8.71 0.41
C LEU A 3 35.69 -8.18 -0.37
N SER A 4 34.66 -9.01 -0.52
CA SER A 4 33.37 -8.65 -1.11
C SER A 4 32.65 -7.64 -0.22
N LEU A 5 32.45 -6.41 -0.73
CA LEU A 5 31.49 -5.46 -0.16
C LEU A 5 30.09 -6.08 -0.24
N TRP A 6 29.41 -6.16 0.91
CA TRP A 6 27.98 -6.45 0.97
C TRP A 6 27.21 -5.28 0.34
N SER A 7 26.51 -5.55 -0.76
CA SER A 7 25.52 -4.64 -1.31
C SER A 7 24.24 -4.83 -0.51
N PHE A 8 23.91 -3.87 0.35
CA PHE A 8 22.55 -3.77 0.90
C PHE A 8 21.61 -3.52 -0.28
N GLY A 9 20.72 -4.48 -0.54
CA GLY A 9 19.68 -4.33 -1.55
C GLY A 9 18.78 -3.17 -1.14
N THR A 10 18.84 -2.08 -1.89
CA THR A 10 17.78 -1.07 -1.88
C THR A 10 16.50 -1.77 -2.31
N SER A 11 15.56 -1.96 -1.39
CA SER A 11 14.17 -2.24 -1.75
C SER A 11 13.73 -1.08 -2.63
N ALA A 12 13.63 -1.31 -3.93
CA ALA A 12 13.31 -0.29 -4.91
C ALA A 12 11.85 0.14 -4.73
N GLY A 13 11.59 1.03 -3.76
CA GLY A 13 10.35 1.77 -3.71
C GLY A 13 10.23 2.63 -4.97
N PRO A 14 9.01 2.87 -5.46
CA PRO A 14 8.81 3.75 -6.60
C PRO A 14 9.50 5.10 -6.43
N THR A 15 10.26 5.53 -7.44
CA THR A 15 10.71 6.92 -7.55
C THR A 15 9.50 7.79 -7.86
N THR A 16 8.71 8.11 -6.84
CA THR A 16 7.67 9.11 -6.95
C THR A 16 8.35 10.47 -7.03
N SER A 17 8.20 11.20 -8.14
CA SER A 17 8.49 12.64 -8.14
C SER A 17 7.72 13.24 -6.96
N VAL A 18 8.41 13.96 -6.06
CA VAL A 18 7.80 14.56 -4.85
C VAL A 18 6.69 15.57 -5.18
N GLU A 19 6.55 15.93 -6.45
CA GLU A 19 5.48 16.75 -6.97
C GLU A 19 4.22 15.89 -7.15
N ARG A 20 3.21 16.13 -6.30
CA ARG A 20 1.87 15.49 -6.32
C ARG A 20 1.80 14.08 -5.75
N LEU A 21 2.32 13.91 -4.54
CA LEU A 21 2.05 12.76 -3.69
C LEU A 21 0.67 12.89 -3.03
N THR A 22 -0.08 11.79 -3.01
CA THR A 22 -1.34 11.66 -2.29
C THR A 22 -1.41 10.35 -1.51
N ILE A 23 -2.31 10.33 -0.52
CA ILE A 23 -2.65 9.14 0.24
C ILE A 23 -3.84 8.47 -0.41
N GLU A 24 -3.67 7.19 -0.72
CA GLU A 24 -4.73 6.33 -1.21
C GLU A 24 -5.09 5.27 -0.16
N HIS A 25 -6.37 4.88 -0.13
CA HIS A 25 -6.86 3.83 0.77
C HIS A 25 -7.05 2.52 -0.01
N PHE A 26 -6.61 1.38 0.53
CA PHE A 26 -6.90 0.07 -0.07
C PHE A 26 -8.38 -0.28 0.02
N LEU A 27 -8.95 -0.24 1.24
CA LEU A 27 -10.39 -0.20 1.44
C LEU A 27 -10.89 1.24 1.43
N THR A 28 -11.80 1.54 0.51
CA THR A 28 -12.31 2.89 0.30
C THR A 28 -13.19 3.35 1.47
N GLN A 29 -13.30 4.65 1.69
CA GLN A 29 -14.23 5.21 2.67
C GLN A 29 -15.71 4.91 2.37
N LYS A 30 -16.06 4.46 1.15
CA LYS A 30 -17.42 3.98 0.86
C LYS A 30 -17.75 2.72 1.69
N GLU A 31 -16.75 1.93 2.06
CA GLU A 31 -16.88 0.76 2.92
C GLU A 31 -17.17 1.11 4.39
N LEU A 32 -17.01 2.36 4.81
CA LEU A 32 -17.49 2.81 6.14
C LEU A 32 -19.01 2.61 6.30
N ARG A 33 -19.75 2.57 5.19
CA ARG A 33 -21.18 2.26 5.21
C ARG A 33 -21.48 0.80 5.55
N ASN A 34 -20.49 -0.08 5.51
CA ASN A 34 -20.58 -1.51 5.81
C ASN A 34 -20.06 -1.84 7.23
N GLU A 35 -20.32 -0.96 8.22
CA GLU A 35 -20.01 -1.15 9.65
C GLU A 35 -18.51 -1.19 10.03
N MET A 36 -17.64 -0.76 9.11
CA MET A 36 -16.21 -0.62 9.38
C MET A 36 -15.92 0.62 10.25
N PRO A 37 -15.22 0.50 11.39
CA PRO A 37 -14.87 1.66 12.22
C PRO A 37 -13.97 2.64 11.47
N PHE A 38 -14.19 3.94 11.67
CA PHE A 38 -13.41 5.00 11.04
C PHE A 38 -11.91 4.87 11.32
N GLU A 39 -11.56 4.48 12.54
CA GLU A 39 -10.20 4.27 13.00
C GLU A 39 -9.48 3.21 12.17
N VAL A 40 -10.18 2.15 11.75
CA VAL A 40 -9.61 1.08 10.94
C VAL A 40 -9.42 1.57 9.49
N VAL A 41 -10.37 2.31 8.91
CA VAL A 41 -10.20 2.86 7.56
C VAL A 41 -9.05 3.86 7.48
N GLY A 42 -8.87 4.68 8.52
CA GLY A 42 -7.77 5.64 8.63
C GLY A 42 -6.43 5.05 9.11
N SER A 43 -6.36 3.75 9.39
CA SER A 43 -5.16 3.10 9.92
C SER A 43 -4.04 3.01 8.86
N LEU A 44 -2.78 3.17 9.27
CA LEU A 44 -1.61 3.09 8.38
C LEU A 44 -1.56 1.81 7.54
N GLY A 45 -2.02 0.68 8.08
CA GLY A 45 -2.13 -0.57 7.35
C GLY A 45 -3.08 -0.50 6.13
N ASN A 46 -4.02 0.46 6.10
CA ASN A 46 -4.94 0.67 4.98
C ASN A 46 -4.46 1.76 3.99
N LEU A 47 -3.34 2.44 4.27
CA LEU A 47 -2.88 3.57 3.49
C LEU A 47 -1.69 3.20 2.58
N LEU A 48 -1.67 3.80 1.40
CA LEU A 48 -0.58 3.74 0.43
C LEU A 48 -0.23 5.15 -0.06
N LEU A 49 1.06 5.48 -0.07
CA LEU A 49 1.56 6.71 -0.67
C LEU A 49 1.74 6.50 -2.18
N VAL A 50 1.05 7.29 -2.99
CA VAL A 50 1.07 7.20 -4.46
C VAL A 50 1.17 8.61 -5.06
N ASN A 51 1.40 8.70 -6.36
CA ASN A 51 1.21 9.95 -7.08
C ASN A 51 -0.27 10.16 -7.48
N ASP A 52 -0.66 11.40 -7.77
CA ASP A 52 -2.04 11.75 -8.16
C ASP A 52 -2.57 10.98 -9.37
N ALA A 53 -1.72 10.76 -10.39
CA ALA A 53 -2.15 10.06 -11.60
C ALA A 53 -2.53 8.61 -11.31
N LEU A 54 -1.78 7.94 -10.43
CA LEU A 54 -2.10 6.61 -9.93
C LEU A 54 -3.32 6.64 -9.01
N ASN A 55 -3.43 7.62 -8.10
CA ASN A 55 -4.57 7.75 -7.21
C ASN A 55 -5.89 7.90 -7.98
N ILE A 56 -5.92 8.70 -9.04
CA ILE A 56 -7.07 8.84 -9.95
C ILE A 56 -7.46 7.50 -10.58
N ARG A 57 -6.48 6.66 -10.96
CA ARG A 57 -6.74 5.33 -11.52
C ARG A 57 -7.33 4.38 -10.48
N LEU A 58 -6.80 4.40 -9.25
CA LEU A 58 -7.24 3.55 -8.14
C LEU A 58 -8.64 3.97 -7.66
N GLY A 59 -8.79 5.21 -7.21
CA GLY A 59 -10.07 5.82 -6.86
C GLY A 59 -10.93 5.00 -5.91
N ASP A 60 -12.21 4.87 -6.23
CA ASP A 60 -13.21 4.19 -5.39
C ASP A 60 -13.43 2.71 -5.77
N LYS A 61 -12.47 2.09 -6.48
CA LYS A 61 -12.55 0.69 -6.90
C LYS A 61 -12.48 -0.27 -5.72
N ASP A 62 -12.94 -1.49 -5.94
CA ASP A 62 -12.72 -2.59 -5.01
C ASP A 62 -11.22 -2.95 -4.91
N PHE A 63 -10.87 -3.67 -3.84
CA PHE A 63 -9.49 -4.06 -3.55
C PHE A 63 -8.84 -4.85 -4.68
N GLU A 64 -9.55 -5.83 -5.27
CA GLU A 64 -9.01 -6.66 -6.35
C GLU A 64 -8.69 -5.85 -7.60
N SER A 65 -9.56 -4.90 -7.94
CA SER A 65 -9.34 -3.97 -9.04
C SER A 65 -8.16 -3.04 -8.78
N LYS A 66 -7.98 -2.55 -7.55
CA LYS A 66 -6.80 -1.75 -7.15
C LYS A 66 -5.52 -2.59 -7.22
N LYS A 67 -5.54 -3.82 -6.73
CA LYS A 67 -4.42 -4.76 -6.77
C LYS A 67 -3.90 -4.98 -8.19
N ARG A 68 -4.81 -5.22 -9.15
CA ARG A 68 -4.44 -5.35 -10.58
C ARG A 68 -3.80 -4.09 -11.15
N ILE A 69 -4.31 -2.91 -10.81
CA ILE A 69 -3.75 -1.63 -11.26
C ILE A 69 -2.31 -1.48 -10.74
N LEU A 70 -2.09 -1.73 -9.44
CA LEU A 70 -0.78 -1.63 -8.81
C LEU A 70 0.23 -2.62 -9.41
N GLN A 71 -0.18 -3.86 -9.65
CA GLN A 71 0.65 -4.87 -10.31
C GLN A 71 1.05 -4.45 -11.75
N SER A 72 0.15 -3.77 -12.47
CA SER A 72 0.42 -3.29 -13.84
C SER A 72 1.25 -2.02 -13.93
N ASP A 73 1.35 -1.24 -12.84
CA ASP A 73 2.03 0.05 -12.82
C ASP A 73 3.57 -0.07 -12.85
N GLY A 74 4.10 -1.28 -12.68
CA GLY A 74 5.54 -1.58 -12.80
C GLY A 74 6.40 -1.07 -11.63
N LEU A 75 5.77 -0.45 -10.64
CA LEU A 75 6.37 0.11 -9.45
C LEU A 75 6.14 -0.83 -8.25
N ASN A 76 7.15 -0.99 -7.38
CA ASN A 76 7.07 -1.93 -6.27
C ASN A 76 6.32 -1.33 -5.08
N TYR A 77 5.01 -1.51 -5.06
CA TYR A 77 4.13 -1.02 -3.99
C TYR A 77 3.93 -2.04 -2.85
N ASP A 78 4.53 -3.23 -2.93
CA ASP A 78 4.27 -4.33 -1.98
C ASP A 78 5.01 -4.18 -0.64
N SER A 79 4.78 -3.05 0.02
CA SER A 79 5.20 -2.83 1.39
C SER A 79 4.22 -3.51 2.35
N GLY A 80 4.43 -4.81 2.57
CA GLY A 80 3.68 -5.57 3.59
C GLY A 80 2.63 -6.53 3.04
N GLY A 81 2.86 -7.14 1.87
CA GLY A 81 2.08 -8.30 1.38
C GLY A 81 0.69 -7.96 0.85
N VAL A 82 0.47 -6.71 0.44
CA VAL A 82 -0.82 -6.26 -0.10
C VAL A 82 -1.08 -6.88 -1.47
N LEU A 83 -0.03 -7.02 -2.30
CA LEU A 83 -0.20 -7.55 -3.65
C LEU A 83 -0.40 -9.07 -3.70
N ASP A 84 -0.04 -9.77 -2.62
CA ASP A 84 -0.23 -11.21 -2.45
C ASP A 84 -1.51 -11.57 -1.70
N ALA A 85 -2.16 -10.59 -1.06
CA ALA A 85 -3.38 -10.82 -0.30
C ALA A 85 -4.55 -11.19 -1.23
N ALA A 86 -5.30 -12.22 -0.84
CA ALA A 86 -6.54 -12.60 -1.53
C ALA A 86 -7.69 -11.64 -1.23
N GLU A 87 -7.67 -11.04 -0.04
CA GLU A 87 -8.67 -10.10 0.44
C GLU A 87 -8.01 -9.06 1.35
N TRP A 88 -8.62 -7.88 1.43
CA TRP A 88 -8.20 -6.81 2.33
C TRP A 88 -9.29 -6.57 3.35
N THR A 89 -9.14 -7.18 4.52
CA THR A 89 -10.12 -7.12 5.60
C THR A 89 -9.64 -6.21 6.72
N LYS A 90 -10.49 -6.00 7.73
CA LYS A 90 -10.09 -5.36 8.99
C LYS A 90 -8.87 -6.05 9.61
N ASP A 91 -8.84 -7.38 9.61
CA ASP A 91 -7.74 -8.15 10.19
C ASP A 91 -6.45 -7.97 9.38
N SER A 92 -6.54 -7.92 8.04
CA SER A 92 -5.41 -7.58 7.18
C SER A 92 -4.84 -6.19 7.49
N ILE A 93 -5.72 -5.20 7.70
CA ILE A 93 -5.33 -3.83 8.03
C ILE A 93 -4.62 -3.76 9.39
N VAL A 94 -5.15 -4.43 10.41
CA VAL A 94 -4.54 -4.47 11.74
C VAL A 94 -3.18 -5.16 11.67
N ALA A 95 -3.10 -6.33 11.02
CA ALA A 95 -1.86 -7.08 10.86
C ALA A 95 -0.78 -6.25 10.13
N ARG A 96 -1.14 -5.58 9.03
CA ARG A 96 -0.20 -4.69 8.33
C ARG A 96 0.18 -3.48 9.17
N THR A 97 -0.73 -2.92 9.97
CA THR A 97 -0.41 -1.81 10.88
C THR A 97 0.64 -2.23 11.91
N CYS A 98 0.49 -3.41 12.52
CA CYS A 98 1.51 -3.97 13.44
C CYS A 98 2.85 -4.19 12.72
N LEU A 99 2.82 -4.80 11.53
CA LEU A 99 4.03 -5.02 10.71
C LEU A 99 4.77 -3.72 10.39
N LEU A 100 4.04 -2.66 10.01
CA LEU A 100 4.63 -1.36 9.72
C LEU A 100 5.19 -0.69 10.98
N ALA A 101 4.50 -0.82 12.12
CA ALA A 101 4.96 -0.27 13.39
C ALA A 101 6.24 -0.96 13.90
N GLU A 102 6.40 -2.27 13.68
CA GLU A 102 7.62 -3.01 14.02
C GLU A 102 8.83 -2.63 13.17
N ARG A 103 8.59 -2.04 11.99
CA ARG A 103 9.63 -1.68 11.01
C ARG A 103 9.94 -0.18 10.97
N ALA A 104 9.24 0.63 11.76
CA ALA A 104 9.43 2.07 11.89
C ALA A 104 10.51 2.40 12.92
#